data_AF-A0A5S5C7S9-F1
#
_entry.id   AF-A0A5S5C7S9-F1
#
_cell.length_a   1.000
_cell.length_b   1.000
_cell.length_c   1.000
_cell.angle_alpha   90.00
_cell.angle_beta   90.00
_cell.angle_gamma   90.00
#
_symmetry.space_group_name_H-M   'P 1'
#
loop_
_entity.id
_entity.type
_entity.pdbx_description
1 polymer ?
#
loop_
_entity_poly.entity_id
_entity_poly.type
_entity_poly.pdbx_seq_one_letter_code
_entity_poly.pdbx_strand_id
1 'polypeptide(L)'
;MRKTTLIENFNSQNLAEKYFNIWNDGQHLFTVNDYNRDFQYSIFYIKGLFAEVIYNKLDGNILTINSFSDKKKLQFYLDTDFS
;
A
#
# COMPACT_ATOMS: atom_id res chain seq x y z
N MET A 1 5.89 -5.24 -20.68
CA MET A 1 6.26 -5.92 -19.41
C MET A 1 5.04 -6.66 -18.88
N ARG A 2 5.18 -7.93 -18.46
CA ARG A 2 4.07 -8.68 -17.84
C ARG A 2 3.77 -8.05 -16.47
N LYS A 3 2.49 -7.80 -16.15
CA LYS A 3 2.06 -7.17 -14.88
C LYS A 3 2.56 -7.92 -13.63
N THR A 4 2.66 -9.25 -13.71
CA THR A 4 3.20 -10.11 -12.65
C THR A 4 4.63 -9.72 -12.28
N THR A 5 5.48 -9.46 -13.29
CA THR A 5 6.89 -9.09 -13.10
C THR A 5 7.05 -7.75 -12.38
N LEU A 6 6.16 -6.78 -12.63
CA LEU A 6 6.27 -5.46 -11.98
C LEU A 6 5.94 -5.53 -10.48
N ILE A 7 4.91 -6.29 -10.10
CA ILE A 7 4.52 -6.51 -8.70
C ILE A 7 5.61 -7.30 -7.97
N GLU A 8 6.09 -8.39 -8.57
CA GLU A 8 7.15 -9.22 -7.99
C GLU A 8 8.43 -8.41 -7.77
N ASN A 9 8.85 -7.63 -8.78
CA ASN A 9 10.02 -6.77 -8.67
C ASN A 9 9.85 -5.76 -7.53
N PHE A 10 8.73 -5.04 -7.47
CA PHE A 10 8.48 -4.09 -6.38
C PHE A 10 8.46 -4.79 -5.01
N ASN A 11 7.79 -5.94 -4.90
CA ASN A 11 7.65 -6.65 -3.62
C ASN A 11 8.96 -7.28 -3.15
N SER A 12 9.88 -7.61 -4.05
CA SER A 12 11.23 -8.11 -3.75
C SER A 12 12.19 -7.04 -3.22
N GLN A 13 11.89 -5.76 -3.41
CA GLN A 13 12.70 -4.66 -2.89
C GLN A 13 12.68 -4.63 -1.36
N ASN A 14 13.74 -4.11 -0.76
CA ASN A 14 13.75 -3.85 0.67
C ASN A 14 12.80 -2.68 1.03
N LEU A 15 12.50 -2.53 2.32
CA LEU A 15 11.53 -1.55 2.80
C LEU A 15 11.96 -0.10 2.48
N ALA A 16 13.26 0.20 2.55
CA ALA A 16 13.79 1.53 2.28
C ALA A 16 13.62 1.93 0.81
N GLU A 17 13.89 1.02 -0.11
CA GLU A 17 13.68 1.22 -1.56
C GLU A 17 12.20 1.40 -1.88
N LYS A 18 11.33 0.58 -1.29
CA LYS A 18 9.87 0.71 -1.46
C LYS A 18 9.39 2.08 -0.98
N TYR A 19 9.85 2.51 0.20
CA TYR A 19 9.55 3.83 0.75
C TYR A 19 10.04 4.96 -0.16
N PHE A 20 11.29 4.88 -0.63
CA PHE A 20 11.85 5.86 -1.57
C PHE A 20 11.02 5.96 -2.86
N ASN A 21 10.55 4.83 -3.39
CA ASN A 21 9.69 4.80 -4.58
C ASN A 21 8.32 5.44 -4.33
N ILE A 22 7.69 5.17 -3.18
CA ILE A 22 6.44 5.83 -2.78
C ILE A 22 6.64 7.34 -2.61
N TRP A 23 7.70 7.73 -1.93
CA TRP A 23 7.94 9.13 -1.59
C TRP A 23 8.18 10.00 -2.83
N ASN A 24 8.93 9.50 -3.80
CA ASN A 24 9.30 10.28 -4.99
C ASN A 24 8.27 10.18 -6.12
N ASP A 25 7.67 9.01 -6.33
CA ASP A 25 6.84 8.73 -7.51
C ASP A 25 5.38 8.37 -7.17
N GLY A 26 5.04 8.27 -5.88
CA GLY A 26 3.73 7.80 -5.42
C GLY A 26 2.70 8.91 -5.30
N GLN A 27 1.54 8.67 -5.90
CA GLN A 27 0.35 9.47 -5.66
C GLN A 27 -0.47 8.82 -4.54
N HIS A 28 -0.63 9.51 -3.42
CA HIS A 28 -1.56 9.07 -2.36
C HIS A 28 -2.99 9.11 -2.91
N LEU A 29 -3.75 8.03 -2.70
CA LEU A 29 -5.15 7.93 -3.12
C LEU A 29 -6.08 8.16 -1.94
N PHE A 30 -5.92 7.35 -0.90
CA PHE A 30 -6.72 7.43 0.32
C PHE A 30 -6.05 6.65 1.46
N THR A 31 -6.50 6.92 2.68
CA THR A 31 -6.11 6.20 3.88
C THR A 31 -7.35 5.64 4.54
N VAL A 32 -7.27 4.37 4.93
CA VAL A 32 -8.29 3.65 5.68
C VAL A 32 -7.80 3.49 7.11
N ASN A 33 -8.61 3.96 8.05
CA ASN A 33 -8.38 3.78 9.47
C ASN A 33 -9.19 2.56 9.95
N ASP A 34 -8.51 1.47 10.30
CA ASP A 34 -9.16 0.25 10.80
C ASP A 34 -9.43 0.38 12.30
N TYR A 35 -10.58 0.90 12.72
CA TYR A 35 -10.86 1.19 14.13
C TYR A 35 -10.83 -0.05 15.04
N ASN A 36 -10.93 -1.24 14.45
CA ASN A 36 -10.85 -2.51 15.15
C ASN A 36 -9.41 -2.99 15.40
N ARG A 37 -8.40 -2.32 14.81
CA ARG A 37 -6.98 -2.68 14.93
C ARG A 37 -6.09 -1.46 15.17
N ASP A 38 -4.88 -1.70 15.67
CA ASP A 38 -3.85 -0.66 15.81
C ASP A 38 -3.14 -0.33 14.47
N PHE A 39 -3.79 -0.60 13.32
CA PHE A 39 -3.21 -0.42 11.99
C PHE A 39 -4.03 0.51 11.11
N GLN A 40 -3.36 1.34 10.31
CA GLN A 40 -3.98 2.08 9.22
C GLN A 40 -3.35 1.70 7.89
N TYR A 41 -4.16 1.69 6.84
CA TYR A 41 -3.74 1.33 5.48
C TYR A 41 -3.75 2.59 4.63
N SER A 42 -2.61 2.99 4.06
CA SER A 42 -2.55 4.05 3.07
C SER A 42 -2.29 3.47 1.71
N ILE A 43 -3.16 3.80 0.75
CA ILE A 43 -3.07 3.29 -0.62
C ILE A 43 -2.48 4.38 -1.52
N PHE A 44 -1.42 4.02 -2.23
CA PHE A 44 -0.72 4.86 -3.19
C PHE A 44 -0.82 4.24 -4.58
N TYR A 45 -0.67 5.07 -5.61
CA TYR A 45 -0.51 4.64 -6.98
C TYR A 45 0.87 5.05 -7.50
N ILE A 46 1.65 4.08 -7.99
CA ILE A 46 3.04 4.27 -8.46
C ILE A 46 3.20 3.52 -9.77
N LYS A 47 3.50 4.24 -10.86
CA LYS A 47 3.92 3.68 -12.15
C LYS A 47 3.07 2.47 -12.64
N GLY A 48 1.74 2.53 -12.46
CA GLY A 48 0.83 1.46 -12.91
C GLY A 48 0.49 0.39 -11.86
N LEU A 49 0.94 0.55 -10.61
CA LEU A 49 0.68 -0.35 -9.49
C LEU A 49 0.03 0.39 -8.34
N PHE A 50 -0.80 -0.30 -7.57
CA PHE A 50 -1.19 0.17 -6.24
C PHE A 50 -0.16 -0.32 -5.23
N ALA A 51 0.18 0.52 -4.26
CA ALA A 51 1.00 0.17 -3.11
C ALA A 51 0.17 0.39 -1.84
N GLU A 52 0.07 -0.64 -1.03
CA GLU A 52 -0.47 -0.60 0.31
C GLU A 52 0.68 -0.39 1.29
N VAL A 53 0.57 0.67 2.09
CA VAL A 53 1.45 0.92 3.22
C VAL A 53 0.67 0.71 4.50
N ILE A 54 1.12 -0.20 5.35
CA ILE A 54 0.51 -0.47 6.65
C ILE A 54 1.33 0.25 7.71
N TYR A 55 0.69 1.15 8.44
CA TYR A 55 1.29 1.83 9.58
C TYR A 55 0.71 1.28 10.88
N ASN A 56 1.54 1.22 11.91
CA ASN A 56 1.09 1.13 13.28
C ASN A 56 0.63 2.52 13.74
N LYS A 57 -0.59 2.61 14.28
CA LYS A 57 -1.17 3.88 14.75
C LYS A 57 -0.55 4.37 16.06
N LEU A 58 -0.02 3.46 16.87
CA LEU A 58 0.49 3.77 18.20
C LEU A 58 1.81 4.55 18.13
N ASP A 59 2.66 4.21 17.17
CA ASP A 59 4.02 4.77 17.02
C ASP A 59 4.26 5.43 15.65
N GLY A 60 3.35 5.30 14.69
CA GLY A 60 3.49 5.83 13.34
C GLY A 60 4.44 5.04 12.44
N ASN A 61 4.98 3.91 12.90
CA ASN A 61 5.97 3.12 12.16
C ASN A 61 5.33 2.38 10.98
N ILE A 62 6.06 2.33 9.86
CA ILE A 62 5.69 1.49 8.71
C ILE A 62 6.01 0.03 9.04
N LEU A 63 4.97 -0.80 9.09
CA LEU A 63 5.10 -2.23 9.31
C LEU A 63 5.46 -2.96 8.01
N THR A 64 4.79 -2.60 6.92
CA THR A 64 5.03 -3.23 5.62
C THR A 64 4.57 -2.35 4.47
N ILE A 65 5.16 -2.60 3.30
CA ILE A 65 4.80 -1.99 2.03
C ILE A 65 4.68 -3.12 1.00
N ASN A 66 3.50 -3.28 0.41
CA ASN A 66 3.23 -4.30 -0.60
C ASN A 66 2.50 -3.69 -1.79
N SER A 67 2.89 -4.08 -3.00
CA SER A 67 2.20 -3.72 -4.23
C SER A 67 1.16 -4.76 -4.63
N PHE A 68 0.12 -4.28 -5.30
CA PHE A 68 -0.92 -5.08 -5.92
C PHE A 68 -1.45 -4.39 -7.19
N SER A 69 -2.11 -5.15 -8.06
CA SER A 69 -2.81 -4.61 -9.25
C SER A 69 -4.26 -5.07 -9.36
N ASP A 70 -4.71 -5.92 -8.43
CA ASP A 70 -6.07 -6.43 -8.44
C ASP A 70 -7.04 -5.34 -7.98
N LYS A 71 -7.97 -4.99 -8.89
CA LYS A 71 -9.04 -4.04 -8.61
C LYS A 71 -9.97 -4.52 -7.49
N LYS A 72 -10.11 -5.84 -7.31
CA LYS A 72 -10.93 -6.40 -6.21
C LYS A 72 -10.34 -6.06 -4.85
N LYS A 73 -9.01 -6.11 -4.73
CA LYS A 73 -8.33 -5.70 -3.48
C LYS A 73 -8.50 -4.20 -3.23
N LEU A 74 -8.47 -3.36 -4.27
CA LEU A 74 -8.79 -1.94 -4.12
C LEU A 74 -10.24 -1.72 -3.67
N GLN A 75 -11.18 -2.41 -4.31
CA GLN A 75 -12.61 -2.34 -3.99
C GLN A 75 -12.89 -2.76 -2.55
N PHE A 76 -12.20 -3.79 -2.05
CA PHE A 76 -12.29 -4.21 -0.65
C PHE A 76 -12.05 -3.05 0.32
N TYR A 77 -11.00 -2.22 0.10
CA TYR A 77 -10.75 -1.09 0.98
C TYR A 77 -11.78 0.05 0.86
N LEU A 78 -12.46 0.15 -0.28
CA LEU A 78 -13.47 1.18 -0.53
C LEU A 78 -14.84 0.81 0.03
N ASP A 79 -15.18 -0.49 0.02
CA ASP A 79 -16.51 -0.99 0.41
C ASP A 79 -16.56 -1.54 1.83
N THR A 80 -15.43 -1.98 2.38
CA THR A 80 -15.40 -2.58 3.71
C THR A 80 -15.63 -1.50 4.75
N ASP A 81 -16.56 -1.76 5.66
CA ASP A 81 -16.73 -0.96 6.85
C ASP A 81 -15.61 -1.30 7.85
N PHE A 82 -14.80 -0.29 8.16
CA PHE A 82 -13.67 -0.39 9.08
C PHE A 82 -13.97 0.24 10.45
N SER A 83 -15.25 0.57 10.70
CA SER A 83 -15.74 1.13 11.97
C SER A 83 -16.04 0.11 13.06
#